data_AF-A0A133YJW0-F1
#
_entry.id   AF-A0A133YJW0-F1
#
_cell.length_a   1.000
_cell.length_b   1.000
_cell.length_c   1.000
_cell.angle_alpha   90.00
_cell.angle_beta   90.00
_cell.angle_gamma   90.00
#
_symmetry.space_group_name_H-M   'P 1'
#
loop_
_entity.id
_entity.type
_entity.pdbx_description
1 polymer ?
#
loop_
_entity_poly.entity_id
_entity_poly.type
_entity_poly.pdbx_seq_one_letter_code
_entity_poly.pdbx_strand_id
1 'polypeptide(L)'
;MKPLLKITAIVCCLAACATAKTPELKVAKSQQKAVKAQQKTAEKQRKSAQILDSLHNRTYTIAFDYVIPRKMQPRFLTSDYSVRVHGDSIDSSLPYFGVAYRADPENRNRSPLDFKSAISSYETDQVKKNKMRVKLKTRNKMDFLSYYLDIFTNGSVTLNVIATDRESVSFTGNLILND
;
A
#
# COMPACT_ATOMS: atom_id res chain seq x y z
N MET A 1 24.24 67.20 67.06
CA MET A 1 23.10 66.25 67.04
C MET A 1 22.05 66.78 66.07
N LYS A 2 21.69 65.93 65.08
CA LYS A 2 20.86 66.12 63.86
C LYS A 2 21.33 67.21 62.88
N PRO A 3 21.36 66.87 61.57
CA PRO A 3 20.23 67.30 60.73
C PRO A 3 19.82 66.36 59.56
N LEU A 4 18.56 66.56 59.14
CA LEU A 4 17.99 66.62 57.79
C LEU A 4 18.27 65.55 56.70
N LEU A 5 17.20 64.81 56.38
CA LEU A 5 16.48 64.74 55.09
C LEU A 5 17.10 65.43 53.84
N LYS A 6 17.39 64.66 52.76
CA LYS A 6 17.05 64.99 51.36
C LYS A 6 16.89 63.72 50.50
N ILE A 7 15.90 63.79 49.62
CA ILE A 7 15.45 62.82 48.61
C ILE A 7 16.35 62.91 47.37
N THR A 8 16.72 61.77 46.78
CA THR A 8 16.95 61.63 45.33
C THR A 8 16.72 60.19 44.90
N ALA A 9 15.75 60.00 44.01
CA ALA A 9 15.64 58.82 43.16
C ALA A 9 16.82 58.77 42.17
N ILE A 10 17.22 57.57 41.72
CA ILE A 10 17.49 57.21 40.31
C ILE A 10 18.06 55.77 40.26
N VAL A 11 17.22 54.88 39.74
CA VAL A 11 17.43 53.89 38.67
C VAL A 11 18.74 53.06 38.63
N CYS A 12 18.51 51.79 38.29
CA CYS A 12 19.41 50.84 37.63
C CYS A 12 20.15 49.85 38.53
N CYS A 13 19.50 48.71 38.77
CA CYS A 13 20.02 47.44 38.27
C CYS A 13 18.85 46.46 38.14
N LEU A 14 18.24 46.48 36.95
CA LEU A 14 17.44 45.35 36.47
C LEU A 14 18.32 44.10 36.60
N ALA A 15 17.97 43.22 37.53
CA ALA A 15 18.54 41.90 37.61
C ALA A 15 18.32 41.22 36.26
N ALA A 16 19.43 40.84 35.64
CA ALA A 16 19.48 40.14 34.37
C ALA A 16 18.70 38.82 34.46
N CYS A 17 17.48 38.82 33.95
CA CYS A 17 16.74 37.62 33.56
C CYS A 17 16.21 37.84 32.15
N ALA A 18 17.11 38.02 31.19
CA ALA A 18 16.77 37.98 29.79
C ALA A 18 17.88 37.27 29.02
N THR A 19 17.47 36.39 28.12
CA THR A 19 18.26 35.64 27.13
C THR A 19 18.84 34.28 27.55
N ALA A 20 18.00 33.25 27.57
CA ALA A 20 18.45 31.88 27.29
C ALA A 20 17.28 30.95 26.90
N LYS A 21 16.61 31.15 25.74
CA LYS A 21 15.61 30.18 25.24
C LYS A 21 15.57 29.91 23.73
N THR A 22 16.50 30.42 22.92
CA THR A 22 16.31 30.40 21.44
C THR A 22 17.16 29.39 20.63
N PRO A 23 18.34 28.90 21.04
CA PRO A 23 19.10 27.93 20.23
C PRO A 23 18.68 26.47 20.49
N GLU A 24 18.38 26.06 21.72
CA GLU A 24 18.08 24.66 22.06
C GLU A 24 16.79 24.13 21.43
N LEU A 25 15.73 24.93 21.35
CA LEU A 25 14.45 24.51 20.75
C LEU A 25 14.55 24.33 19.23
N LYS A 26 15.41 25.10 18.56
CA LYS A 26 15.65 24.95 17.11
C LYS A 26 16.48 23.70 16.81
N VAL A 27 17.46 23.40 17.66
CA VAL A 27 18.29 22.19 17.58
C VAL A 27 17.48 20.92 17.90
N ALA A 28 16.62 20.94 18.93
CA ALA A 28 15.75 19.81 19.25
C ALA A 28 14.75 19.48 18.12
N LYS A 29 14.18 20.51 17.48
CA LYS A 29 13.25 20.34 16.34
C LYS A 29 13.95 19.83 15.07
N SER A 30 15.18 20.27 14.80
CA SER A 30 15.95 19.78 13.65
C SER A 30 16.43 18.34 13.84
N GLN A 31 16.84 17.98 15.06
CA GLN A 31 17.18 16.60 15.44
C GLN A 31 15.96 15.66 15.37
N GLN A 32 14.79 16.07 15.89
CA GLN A 32 13.55 15.29 15.76
C GLN A 32 13.14 15.05 14.29
N LYS A 33 13.30 16.05 13.43
CA LYS A 33 13.01 15.91 11.99
C LYS A 33 13.95 14.91 11.31
N ALA A 34 15.23 14.93 11.66
CA ALA A 34 16.22 13.99 11.13
C ALA A 34 15.93 12.54 11.58
N VAL A 35 15.62 12.34 12.86
CA VAL A 35 15.26 11.01 13.41
C VAL A 35 14.00 10.46 12.73
N LYS A 36 12.95 11.29 12.57
CA LYS A 36 11.71 10.87 11.88
C LYS A 36 11.93 10.51 10.40
N ALA A 37 12.82 11.25 9.71
CA ALA A 37 13.18 10.94 8.33
C ALA A 37 13.98 9.63 8.21
N GLN A 38 14.90 9.37 9.15
CA GLN A 38 15.64 8.11 9.24
C GLN A 38 14.70 6.92 9.51
N GLN A 39 13.79 7.06 10.48
CA GLN A 39 12.79 6.03 10.81
C GLN A 39 11.89 5.70 9.61
N LYS A 40 11.36 6.71 8.91
CA LYS A 40 10.53 6.51 7.71
C LYS A 40 11.29 5.77 6.60
N THR A 41 12.58 6.06 6.45
CA THR A 41 13.44 5.37 5.47
C THR A 41 13.65 3.91 5.85
N ALA A 42 13.95 3.63 7.12
CA ALA A 42 14.13 2.28 7.63
C ALA A 42 12.83 1.44 7.53
N GLU A 43 11.68 2.04 7.86
CA GLU A 43 10.36 1.40 7.72
C GLU A 43 10.06 1.05 6.26
N LYS A 44 10.32 1.98 5.32
CA LYS A 44 10.17 1.71 3.88
C LYS A 44 11.07 0.57 3.40
N GLN A 45 12.30 0.50 3.90
CA GLN A 45 13.24 -0.58 3.57
C GLN A 45 12.77 -1.92 4.12
N ARG A 46 12.31 -1.97 5.38
CA ARG A 46 11.73 -3.18 6.00
C ARG A 46 10.51 -3.66 5.23
N LYS A 47 9.57 -2.75 4.93
CA LYS A 47 8.37 -3.05 4.14
C LYS A 47 8.73 -3.61 2.77
N SER A 48 9.69 -2.99 2.09
CA SER A 48 10.17 -3.48 0.79
C SER A 48 10.78 -4.87 0.88
N ALA A 49 11.54 -5.18 1.93
CA ALA A 49 12.14 -6.49 2.13
C ALA A 49 11.07 -7.57 2.40
N GLN A 50 10.09 -7.28 3.27
CA GLN A 50 8.95 -8.17 3.53
C GLN A 50 8.14 -8.47 2.26
N ILE A 51 7.90 -7.44 1.43
CA ILE A 51 7.22 -7.62 0.14
C ILE A 51 8.02 -8.58 -0.74
N LEU A 52 9.33 -8.35 -0.92
CA LEU A 52 10.15 -9.20 -1.78
C LEU A 52 10.22 -10.65 -1.27
N ASP A 53 10.32 -10.85 0.04
CA ASP A 53 10.28 -12.19 0.65
C ASP A 53 8.92 -12.89 0.40
N SER A 54 7.80 -12.18 0.57
CA SER A 54 6.47 -12.74 0.32
C SER A 54 6.29 -13.19 -1.15
N LEU A 55 6.86 -12.44 -2.10
CA LEU A 55 6.83 -12.78 -3.53
C LEU A 55 7.73 -13.99 -3.83
N HIS A 56 8.93 -14.02 -3.25
CA HIS A 56 9.86 -15.14 -3.39
C HIS A 56 9.23 -16.45 -2.87
N ASN A 57 8.58 -16.37 -1.71
CA ASN A 57 7.94 -17.51 -1.04
C ASN A 57 6.53 -17.81 -1.59
N ARG A 58 6.07 -17.04 -2.59
CA ARG A 58 4.74 -17.14 -3.23
C ARG A 58 3.62 -17.26 -2.19
N THR A 59 3.73 -16.48 -1.11
CA THR A 59 2.78 -16.50 0.00
C THR A 59 2.44 -15.07 0.35
N TYR A 60 1.37 -14.57 -0.24
CA TYR A 60 0.93 -13.19 -0.08
C TYR A 60 -0.57 -13.05 -0.31
N THR A 61 -1.16 -12.05 0.34
CA THR A 61 -2.55 -11.65 0.15
C THR A 61 -2.59 -10.19 -0.27
N ILE A 62 -3.41 -9.88 -1.26
CA ILE A 62 -3.64 -8.53 -1.75
C ILE A 62 -5.10 -8.19 -1.50
N ALA A 63 -5.37 -7.10 -0.79
CA ALA A 63 -6.70 -6.53 -0.67
C ALA A 63 -6.93 -5.52 -1.79
N PHE A 64 -8.10 -5.54 -2.42
CA PHE A 64 -8.48 -4.63 -3.49
C PHE A 64 -9.64 -3.73 -3.07
N ASP A 65 -9.53 -2.45 -3.34
CA ASP A 65 -10.49 -1.40 -2.95
C ASP A 65 -11.09 -0.65 -4.14
N TYR A 66 -10.57 -0.88 -5.36
CA TYR A 66 -10.98 -0.16 -6.55
C TYR A 66 -10.97 -1.06 -7.79
N VAL A 67 -11.97 -0.90 -8.65
CA VAL A 67 -12.10 -1.64 -9.90
C VAL A 67 -12.19 -0.69 -11.10
N ILE A 68 -11.56 -1.10 -12.19
CA ILE A 68 -11.48 -0.37 -13.47
C ILE A 68 -11.93 -1.35 -14.57
N PRO A 69 -13.24 -1.44 -14.85
CA PRO A 69 -13.77 -2.20 -15.96
C PRO A 69 -13.43 -1.53 -17.30
N ARG A 70 -13.33 -2.28 -18.40
CA ARG A 70 -13.01 -1.70 -19.72
C ARG A 70 -14.10 -0.77 -20.29
N LYS A 71 -15.37 -1.13 -20.10
CA LYS A 71 -16.53 -0.43 -20.71
C LYS A 71 -17.45 0.25 -19.70
N MET A 72 -17.10 0.24 -18.41
CA MET A 72 -17.90 0.84 -17.35
C MET A 72 -17.07 1.86 -16.58
N GLN A 73 -17.75 2.73 -15.84
CA GLN A 73 -17.07 3.70 -14.98
C GLN A 73 -16.30 2.99 -13.86
N PRO A 74 -15.05 3.40 -13.58
CA PRO A 74 -14.29 2.94 -12.43
C PRO A 74 -15.00 3.28 -11.11
N ARG A 75 -14.86 2.42 -10.09
CA ARG A 75 -15.50 2.65 -8.80
C ARG A 75 -14.78 1.96 -7.64
N PHE A 76 -15.02 2.48 -6.44
CA PHE A 76 -14.62 1.83 -5.20
C PHE A 76 -15.47 0.58 -4.94
N LEU A 77 -14.80 -0.42 -4.39
CA LEU A 77 -15.41 -1.64 -3.88
C LEU A 77 -15.89 -1.39 -2.45
N THR A 78 -17.06 -1.93 -2.10
CA THR A 78 -17.71 -1.72 -0.80
C THR A 78 -17.69 -2.97 0.09
N SER A 79 -16.93 -3.98 -0.31
CA SER A 79 -16.79 -5.25 0.41
C SER A 79 -15.34 -5.70 0.34
N ASP A 80 -14.95 -6.58 1.25
CA ASP A 80 -13.58 -7.07 1.34
C ASP A 80 -13.30 -8.05 0.19
N TYR A 81 -12.54 -7.58 -0.80
CA TYR A 81 -12.12 -8.39 -1.93
C TYR A 81 -10.62 -8.60 -1.90
N SER A 82 -10.20 -9.82 -2.22
CA SER A 82 -8.79 -10.18 -2.13
C SER A 82 -8.37 -11.24 -3.15
N VAL A 83 -7.07 -11.29 -3.39
CA VAL A 83 -6.41 -12.43 -4.02
C VAL A 83 -5.31 -12.89 -3.09
N ARG A 84 -5.33 -14.18 -2.76
CA ARG A 84 -4.28 -14.84 -2.00
C ARG A 84 -3.57 -15.86 -2.87
N VAL A 85 -2.25 -15.79 -2.88
CA VAL A 85 -1.37 -16.81 -3.45
C VAL A 85 -0.71 -17.54 -2.30
N HIS A 86 -0.70 -18.87 -2.35
CA HIS A 86 -0.04 -19.72 -1.38
C HIS A 86 0.59 -20.92 -2.11
N GLY A 87 1.90 -20.83 -2.32
CA GLY A 87 2.67 -21.83 -3.07
C GLY A 87 2.26 -21.89 -4.53
N ASP A 88 1.60 -22.98 -4.91
CA ASP A 88 1.12 -23.27 -6.26
C ASP A 88 -0.39 -23.01 -6.42
N SER A 89 -1.04 -22.41 -5.41
CA SER A 89 -2.48 -22.26 -5.37
C SER A 89 -2.89 -20.79 -5.28
N ILE A 90 -4.04 -20.47 -5.89
CA ILE A 90 -4.67 -19.16 -5.84
C ILE A 90 -6.08 -19.27 -5.25
N ASP A 91 -6.38 -18.35 -4.34
CA ASP A 91 -7.72 -18.06 -3.82
C ASP A 91 -8.09 -16.64 -4.27
N SER A 92 -8.99 -16.55 -5.24
CA SER A 92 -9.45 -15.30 -5.82
C SER A 92 -10.85 -15.05 -5.30
N SER A 93 -11.07 -13.93 -4.62
CA SER A 93 -12.38 -13.44 -4.22
C SER A 93 -12.53 -12.04 -4.78
N LEU A 94 -12.85 -11.96 -6.07
CA LEU A 94 -13.02 -10.70 -6.80
C LEU A 94 -14.40 -10.63 -7.45
N PRO A 95 -15.02 -9.44 -7.49
CA PRO A 95 -16.22 -9.22 -8.29
C PRO A 95 -15.85 -9.17 -9.78
N TYR A 96 -16.83 -9.37 -10.67
CA TYR A 96 -16.62 -9.21 -12.10
C TYR A 96 -17.54 -8.11 -12.66
N PHE A 97 -16.94 -7.19 -13.41
CA PHE A 97 -17.62 -6.10 -14.08
C PHE A 97 -17.18 -6.09 -15.54
N GLY A 98 -18.05 -6.54 -16.43
CA GLY A 98 -17.75 -6.62 -17.85
C GLY A 98 -18.69 -7.54 -18.60
N VAL A 99 -18.40 -7.74 -19.88
CA VAL A 99 -19.19 -8.61 -20.75
C VAL A 99 -18.59 -10.01 -20.78
N ALA A 100 -19.45 -11.04 -20.74
CA ALA A 100 -19.08 -12.41 -21.08
C ALA A 100 -19.48 -12.68 -22.54
N TYR A 101 -18.56 -13.23 -23.33
CA TYR A 101 -18.79 -13.55 -24.75
C TYR A 101 -19.33 -14.96 -24.95
N ARG A 102 -19.21 -15.81 -23.93
CA ARG A 102 -19.79 -17.16 -23.90
C ARG A 102 -20.65 -17.32 -22.65
N ALA A 103 -21.81 -17.93 -22.82
CA ALA A 103 -22.69 -18.27 -21.70
C ALA A 103 -22.02 -19.34 -20.83
N ASP A 104 -22.03 -19.11 -19.51
CA ASP A 104 -21.59 -20.07 -18.52
C ASP A 104 -22.81 -20.61 -17.77
N PRO A 105 -23.34 -21.79 -18.15
CA PRO A 105 -24.57 -22.32 -17.57
C PRO A 105 -24.44 -22.67 -16.08
N GLU A 106 -23.20 -22.85 -15.59
CA GLU A 106 -22.93 -23.26 -14.21
C GLU A 106 -22.74 -22.11 -13.23
N ASN A 107 -22.63 -20.87 -13.71
CA ASN A 107 -22.21 -19.73 -12.88
C ASN A 107 -23.30 -18.66 -12.79
N ARG A 108 -24.47 -19.06 -12.29
CA ARG A 108 -25.66 -18.19 -12.26
C ARG A 108 -25.64 -17.14 -11.15
N ASN A 109 -24.91 -17.38 -10.06
CA ASN A 109 -24.99 -16.56 -8.84
C ASN A 109 -23.63 -16.18 -8.23
N ARG A 110 -22.50 -16.52 -8.86
CA ARG A 110 -21.16 -16.19 -8.34
C ARG A 110 -20.31 -15.50 -9.39
N SER A 111 -19.37 -14.69 -8.92
CA SER A 111 -18.40 -14.06 -9.81
C SER A 111 -17.53 -15.14 -10.48
N PRO A 112 -17.22 -15.04 -11.78
CA PRO A 112 -16.24 -15.90 -12.43
C PRO A 112 -14.82 -15.71 -11.88
N LEU A 113 -14.58 -14.63 -11.11
CA LEU A 113 -13.32 -14.35 -10.43
C LEU A 113 -13.37 -14.67 -8.92
N ASP A 114 -14.40 -15.39 -8.48
CA ASP A 114 -14.53 -15.94 -7.12
C ASP A 114 -14.36 -17.47 -7.14
N PHE A 115 -13.14 -17.93 -6.89
CA PHE A 115 -12.75 -19.34 -7.00
C PHE A 115 -11.43 -19.66 -6.27
N LYS A 116 -11.20 -20.96 -6.05
CA LYS A 116 -9.89 -21.52 -5.67
C LYS A 116 -9.41 -22.46 -6.76
N SER A 117 -8.13 -22.39 -7.11
CA SER A 117 -7.57 -23.25 -8.17
C SER A 117 -6.04 -23.34 -8.07
N ALA A 118 -5.48 -24.31 -8.79
CA ALA A 118 -4.04 -24.42 -8.96
C ALA A 118 -3.52 -23.40 -9.99
N ILE A 119 -2.29 -22.95 -9.77
CA ILE A 119 -1.54 -22.07 -10.67
C ILE A 119 -0.75 -22.95 -11.62
N SER A 120 -1.09 -22.86 -12.91
CA SER A 120 -0.45 -23.62 -13.99
C SER A 120 0.87 -23.03 -14.47
N SER A 121 1.08 -21.73 -14.24
CA SER A 121 2.31 -21.01 -14.61
C SER A 121 2.45 -19.78 -13.72
N TYR A 122 3.66 -19.51 -13.26
CA TYR A 122 4.00 -18.38 -12.39
C TYR A 122 5.37 -17.82 -12.79
N GLU A 123 5.39 -16.56 -13.23
CA GLU A 123 6.59 -15.85 -13.66
C GLU A 123 6.71 -14.53 -12.90
N THR A 124 7.95 -14.16 -12.56
CA THR A 124 8.27 -12.91 -11.86
C THR A 124 9.33 -12.13 -12.63
N ASP A 125 9.03 -10.87 -12.94
CA ASP A 125 9.93 -9.97 -13.67
C ASP A 125 10.16 -8.68 -12.88
N GLN A 126 11.41 -8.23 -12.74
CA GLN A 126 11.70 -6.87 -12.25
C GLN A 126 11.48 -5.86 -13.39
N VAL A 127 10.37 -5.13 -13.37
CA VAL A 127 10.03 -4.17 -14.45
C VAL A 127 10.76 -2.83 -14.27
N LYS A 128 10.88 -2.37 -13.03
CA LYS A 128 11.63 -1.16 -12.63
C LYS A 128 12.17 -1.37 -11.22
N LYS A 129 13.14 -0.58 -10.77
CA LYS A 129 13.72 -0.66 -9.41
C LYS A 129 12.70 -0.81 -8.27
N ASN A 130 11.53 -0.17 -8.40
CA ASN A 130 10.48 -0.16 -7.38
C ASN A 130 9.21 -0.93 -7.78
N LYS A 131 9.28 -1.75 -8.84
CA LYS A 131 8.12 -2.45 -9.41
C LYS A 131 8.48 -3.85 -9.89
N MET A 132 7.87 -4.85 -9.27
CA MET A 132 7.87 -6.24 -9.72
C MET A 132 6.59 -6.52 -10.51
N ARG A 133 6.68 -7.38 -11.51
CA ARG A 133 5.51 -7.94 -12.19
C ARG A 133 5.44 -9.44 -11.93
N VAL A 134 4.29 -9.89 -11.47
CA VAL A 134 3.95 -11.31 -11.42
C VAL A 134 2.96 -11.59 -12.55
N LYS A 135 3.25 -12.60 -13.36
CA LYS A 135 2.30 -13.18 -14.31
C LYS A 135 1.94 -14.57 -13.79
N LEU A 136 0.66 -14.80 -13.53
CA LEU A 136 0.19 -16.12 -13.12
C LEU A 136 -0.96 -16.56 -14.03
N LYS A 137 -1.00 -17.85 -14.34
CA LYS A 137 -2.07 -18.48 -15.13
C LYS A 137 -2.78 -19.54 -14.32
N THR A 138 -4.10 -19.53 -14.37
CA THR A 138 -4.96 -20.52 -13.69
C THR A 138 -6.18 -20.82 -14.55
N ARG A 139 -7.00 -21.77 -14.09
CA ARG A 139 -8.24 -22.15 -14.74
C ARG A 139 -9.36 -22.14 -13.72
N ASN A 140 -10.47 -21.52 -14.07
CA ASN A 140 -11.73 -21.64 -13.35
C ASN A 140 -12.79 -22.21 -14.31
N LYS A 141 -13.11 -23.49 -14.16
CA LYS A 141 -14.04 -24.21 -15.04
C LYS A 141 -13.68 -24.07 -16.52
N MET A 142 -14.45 -23.32 -17.28
CA MET A 142 -14.26 -23.10 -18.72
C MET A 142 -13.31 -21.94 -19.04
N ASP A 143 -13.05 -21.05 -18.07
CA ASP A 143 -12.21 -19.87 -18.27
C ASP A 143 -10.74 -20.18 -17.96
N PHE A 144 -9.86 -19.93 -18.93
CA PHE A 144 -8.43 -19.79 -18.68
C PHE A 144 -8.14 -18.34 -18.34
N LEU A 145 -7.50 -18.12 -17.20
CA LEU A 145 -7.28 -16.82 -16.61
C LEU A 145 -5.80 -16.51 -16.54
N SER A 146 -5.42 -15.31 -16.97
CA SER A 146 -4.09 -14.74 -16.79
C SER A 146 -4.20 -13.50 -15.92
N TYR A 147 -3.51 -13.50 -14.78
CA TYR A 147 -3.44 -12.38 -13.86
C TYR A 147 -2.07 -11.72 -14.01
N TYR A 148 -2.08 -10.41 -14.23
CA TYR A 148 -0.89 -9.57 -14.35
C TYR A 148 -0.87 -8.61 -13.17
N LEU A 149 -0.03 -8.89 -12.18
CA LEU A 149 0.13 -8.10 -10.97
C LEU A 149 1.36 -7.22 -11.12
N ASP A 150 1.20 -5.90 -11.07
CA ASP A 150 2.30 -4.97 -10.86
C ASP A 150 2.33 -4.59 -9.38
N ILE A 151 3.39 -5.00 -8.69
CA ILE A 151 3.57 -4.87 -7.24
C ILE A 151 4.71 -3.89 -6.98
N PHE A 152 4.37 -2.80 -6.28
CA PHE A 152 5.31 -1.73 -5.97
C PHE A 152 5.96 -1.94 -4.59
N THR A 153 7.18 -1.44 -4.38
CA THR A 153 7.92 -1.58 -3.11
C THR A 153 7.25 -0.89 -1.92
N ASN A 154 6.22 -0.06 -2.15
CA ASN A 154 5.41 0.55 -1.10
C ASN A 154 4.21 -0.32 -0.69
N GLY A 155 3.99 -1.46 -1.35
CA GLY A 155 2.88 -2.38 -1.12
C GLY A 155 1.68 -2.16 -2.03
N SER A 156 1.63 -1.07 -2.81
CA SER A 156 0.53 -0.86 -3.76
C SER A 156 0.59 -1.87 -4.89
N VAL A 157 -0.58 -2.29 -5.38
CA VAL A 157 -0.71 -3.30 -6.43
C VAL A 157 -1.72 -2.85 -7.46
N THR A 158 -1.41 -3.08 -8.73
CA THR A 158 -2.42 -3.07 -9.80
C THR A 158 -2.52 -4.47 -10.39
N LEU A 159 -3.73 -4.97 -10.52
CA LEU A 159 -4.04 -6.26 -11.12
C LEU A 159 -4.76 -6.02 -12.45
N ASN A 160 -4.37 -6.71 -13.52
CA ASN A 160 -5.18 -6.91 -14.71
C ASN A 160 -5.50 -8.40 -14.87
N VAL A 161 -6.78 -8.73 -15.01
CA VAL A 161 -7.25 -10.10 -15.24
C VAL A 161 -7.72 -10.22 -16.68
N ILE A 162 -7.12 -11.13 -17.43
CA ILE A 162 -7.54 -11.51 -18.77
C ILE A 162 -8.14 -12.91 -18.70
N ALA A 163 -9.33 -13.08 -19.27
CA ALA A 163 -9.98 -14.38 -19.42
C ALA A 163 -10.18 -14.70 -20.90
N THR A 164 -10.31 -15.98 -21.26
CA THR A 164 -10.55 -16.41 -22.65
C THR A 164 -11.84 -15.83 -23.24
N ASP A 165 -12.96 -15.95 -22.51
CA ASP A 165 -14.29 -15.64 -23.04
C ASP A 165 -14.94 -14.44 -22.35
N ARG A 166 -14.13 -13.55 -21.76
CA ARG A 166 -14.63 -12.39 -21.03
C ARG A 166 -13.78 -11.16 -21.26
N GLU A 167 -14.41 -10.01 -21.13
CA GLU A 167 -13.72 -8.73 -21.14
C GLU A 167 -12.73 -8.64 -19.97
N SER A 168 -11.52 -8.11 -20.22
CA SER A 168 -10.56 -7.96 -19.12
C SER A 168 -11.04 -6.92 -18.12
N VAL A 169 -10.70 -7.11 -16.85
CA VAL A 169 -10.97 -6.16 -15.78
C VAL A 169 -9.69 -5.88 -14.99
N SER A 170 -9.55 -4.65 -14.50
CA SER A 170 -8.40 -4.27 -13.67
C SER A 170 -8.84 -3.85 -12.28
N PHE A 171 -7.94 -4.00 -11.31
CA PHE A 171 -8.14 -3.62 -9.92
C PHE A 171 -6.91 -2.89 -9.39
N THR A 172 -7.11 -2.06 -8.37
CA THR A 172 -6.01 -1.54 -7.55
C THR A 172 -6.24 -1.88 -6.09
N GLY A 173 -5.14 -2.01 -5.36
CA GLY A 173 -5.17 -2.49 -3.99
C GLY A 173 -3.80 -2.42 -3.33
N ASN A 174 -3.67 -3.09 -2.19
CA ASN A 174 -2.44 -3.14 -1.43
C ASN A 174 -2.16 -4.56 -0.90
N LEU A 175 -0.89 -4.93 -0.82
CA LEU A 175 -0.45 -6.10 -0.09
C LEU A 175 -0.82 -5.97 1.39
N ILE A 176 -1.39 -7.04 1.93
CA ILE A 176 -1.57 -7.22 3.37
C ILE A 176 -0.23 -7.76 3.88
N LEU A 177 0.48 -6.93 4.63
CA LEU A 177 1.69 -7.34 5.33
C LEU A 177 1.31 -7.59 6.79
N ASN A 178 1.75 -8.72 7.32
CA ASN A 178 1.66 -8.97 8.76
C ASN A 178 2.86 -8.26 9.40
N ASP A 179 2.59 -7.34 10.32
CA ASP A 179 3.61 -6.63 11.11
C ASP A 179 4.24 -7.52 12.18
#